data_AF-A0A5R8QH60-F1
#
_entry.id   AF-A0A5R8QH60-F1
#
_cell.length_a   1.000
_cell.length_b   1.000
_cell.length_c   1.000
_cell.angle_alpha   90.00
_cell.angle_beta   90.00
_cell.angle_gamma   90.00
#
_symmetry.space_group_name_H-M   'P 1'
#
loop_
_entity.id
_entity.type
_entity.pdbx_description
1 polymer ?
#
loop_
_entity_poly.entity_id
_entity_poly.type
_entity_poly.pdbx_seq_one_letter_code
_entity_poly.pdbx_strand_id
1 'polypeptide(L)'
;MSMDKQIGIQELREQYSQKMVGEFVKSIEAADDAFFQSEERTQKYVSLGNRKRQIRYKFETFTINRRVYRNKETGELYYHVDQLFELLPYKWYQKEVREDIYNSYGNESIQSIAHRLGMSRMAVYDVLYEIGVVERKELVESSIETSVHVQGDEKYFSHQKSTRKKGQIRLMTVFTDKVEVCRNKHRLVNKKTFLFNDRKKPEAIQDEIMQYLQLRYPNLNRIYFSSDAGKWLIQVQEAFPKATFIYDLFHYKQYLMIIFSGHRKLAKKANQFVREDRAYDFIQYCFNFIEEYKPDNGKAIEAVQTIANLWGPIQNNFKLRGYLGSNTEAQISHIATKYFAARPKGFSQRRMNAYLRVVEYKVNGWSYEQIKDAQIKKKSECRFESISERERKPVPGRSSPGNANNIPTMNSSKTGFKQVLKRLTR
;
A
#
# COMPACT_ATOMS: atom_id res chain seq x y z
N MET A 1 -34.09 20.32 -5.07
CA MET A 1 -34.79 19.03 -5.33
C MET A 1 -35.33 18.53 -4.00
N SER A 2 -36.62 18.22 -3.88
CA SER A 2 -37.20 17.79 -2.58
C SER A 2 -36.70 16.41 -2.17
N MET A 3 -36.62 16.16 -0.85
CA MET A 3 -36.21 14.88 -0.24
C MET A 3 -37.00 13.69 -0.81
N ASP A 4 -38.30 13.86 -1.07
CA ASP A 4 -39.16 12.78 -1.60
C ASP A 4 -38.77 12.32 -3.00
N LYS A 5 -38.26 13.23 -3.85
CA LYS A 5 -37.72 12.84 -5.18
C LYS A 5 -36.41 12.06 -5.07
N GLN A 6 -35.59 12.31 -4.04
CA GLN A 6 -34.37 11.54 -3.80
C GLN A 6 -34.68 10.13 -3.28
N ILE A 7 -35.68 9.99 -2.40
CA ILE A 7 -36.14 8.70 -1.86
C ILE A 7 -36.72 7.82 -2.98
N GLY A 8 -37.61 8.35 -3.83
CA GLY A 8 -38.19 7.58 -4.94
C GLY A 8 -37.19 7.11 -5.99
N ILE A 9 -36.16 7.92 -6.31
CA ILE A 9 -35.06 7.50 -7.22
C ILE A 9 -34.22 6.39 -6.59
N GLN A 10 -34.07 6.39 -5.27
CA GLN A 10 -33.28 5.41 -4.54
C GLN A 10 -33.98 4.05 -4.46
N GLU A 11 -35.28 4.03 -4.17
CA GLU A 11 -36.09 2.81 -4.17
C GLU A 11 -36.18 2.17 -5.56
N LEU A 12 -36.36 2.98 -6.61
CA LEU A 12 -36.32 2.50 -7.99
C LEU A 12 -34.97 1.84 -8.31
N ARG A 13 -33.84 2.46 -7.92
CA ARG A 13 -32.51 1.90 -8.15
C ARG A 13 -32.28 0.56 -7.45
N GLU A 14 -32.77 0.42 -6.22
CA GLU A 14 -32.70 -0.85 -5.48
C GLU A 14 -33.53 -1.95 -6.15
N GLN A 15 -34.76 -1.64 -6.56
CA GLN A 15 -35.61 -2.58 -7.29
C GLN A 15 -34.97 -3.02 -8.61
N TYR A 16 -34.40 -2.09 -9.38
CA TYR A 16 -33.67 -2.42 -10.61
C TYR A 16 -32.43 -3.28 -10.32
N SER A 17 -31.66 -2.99 -9.26
CA SER A 17 -30.49 -3.79 -8.86
C SER A 17 -30.89 -5.22 -8.52
N GLN A 18 -31.92 -5.40 -7.70
CA GLN A 18 -32.40 -6.72 -7.28
C GLN A 18 -32.90 -7.55 -8.48
N LYS A 19 -33.63 -6.92 -9.41
CA LYS A 19 -34.10 -7.60 -10.63
C LYS A 19 -32.93 -8.07 -11.49
N MET A 20 -31.94 -7.21 -11.72
CA MET A 20 -30.74 -7.54 -12.50
C MET A 20 -29.93 -8.67 -11.85
N VAL A 21 -29.77 -8.65 -10.53
CA VAL A 21 -29.11 -9.73 -9.78
C VAL A 21 -29.89 -11.04 -9.90
N GLY A 22 -31.22 -10.99 -9.82
CA GLY A 22 -32.09 -12.15 -10.00
C GLY A 22 -31.99 -12.78 -11.39
N GLU A 23 -32.02 -11.96 -12.44
CA GLU A 23 -31.81 -12.40 -13.84
C GLU A 23 -30.41 -13.00 -14.03
N PHE A 24 -29.40 -12.40 -13.41
CA PHE A 24 -28.04 -12.92 -13.46
C PHE A 24 -27.91 -14.30 -12.79
N VAL A 25 -28.47 -14.47 -11.59
CA VAL A 25 -28.50 -15.79 -10.92
C VAL A 25 -29.20 -16.83 -11.78
N LYS A 26 -30.35 -16.49 -12.37
CA LYS A 26 -31.05 -17.38 -13.30
C LYS A 26 -30.19 -17.75 -14.52
N SER A 27 -29.45 -16.79 -15.07
CA SER A 27 -28.55 -17.07 -16.21
C SER A 27 -27.40 -18.01 -15.85
N ILE A 28 -26.87 -17.90 -14.62
CA ILE A 28 -25.85 -18.81 -14.09
C ILE A 28 -26.42 -20.23 -13.96
N GLU A 29 -27.60 -20.35 -13.35
CA GLU A 29 -28.23 -21.65 -13.10
C GLU A 29 -28.64 -22.32 -14.43
N ALA A 30 -29.15 -21.54 -15.38
CA ALA A 30 -29.44 -22.03 -16.73
C ALA A 30 -28.18 -22.51 -17.48
N ALA A 31 -27.04 -21.84 -17.31
CA ALA A 31 -25.77 -22.31 -17.88
C ALA A 31 -25.30 -23.64 -17.26
N ASP A 32 -25.52 -23.83 -15.96
CA ASP A 32 -25.24 -25.10 -15.30
C ASP A 32 -26.20 -26.22 -15.78
N ASP A 33 -27.48 -25.89 -15.96
CA ASP A 33 -28.49 -26.81 -16.49
C ASP A 33 -28.20 -27.24 -17.93
N ALA A 34 -27.68 -26.34 -18.76
CA ALA A 34 -27.24 -26.65 -20.12
C ALA A 34 -25.96 -27.50 -20.17
N PHE A 35 -25.10 -27.41 -19.16
CA PHE A 35 -23.90 -28.26 -19.04
C PHE A 35 -24.18 -29.63 -18.40
N PHE A 36 -25.04 -29.72 -17.39
CA PHE A 36 -25.91 -30.90 -17.22
C PHE A 36 -26.67 -31.11 -18.54
N GLN A 37 -27.42 -32.15 -18.88
CA GLN A 37 -27.94 -32.35 -20.27
C GLN A 37 -26.88 -32.49 -21.41
N SER A 38 -25.72 -31.83 -21.41
CA SER A 38 -24.71 -31.93 -22.47
C SER A 38 -24.08 -33.32 -22.56
N GLU A 39 -23.70 -33.72 -23.78
CA GLU A 39 -22.96 -34.95 -24.05
C GLU A 39 -21.57 -34.91 -23.41
N GLU A 40 -20.88 -33.78 -23.49
CA GLU A 40 -19.56 -33.60 -22.89
C GLU A 40 -19.57 -33.96 -21.40
N ARG A 41 -20.54 -33.44 -20.66
CA ARG A 41 -20.70 -33.76 -19.25
C ARG A 41 -20.93 -35.25 -19.05
N THR A 42 -21.83 -35.86 -19.82
CA THR A 42 -22.17 -37.29 -19.68
C THR A 42 -20.99 -38.20 -19.97
N GLN A 43 -20.13 -37.82 -20.92
CA GLN A 43 -18.91 -38.55 -21.24
C GLN A 43 -17.86 -38.39 -20.13
N LYS A 44 -17.53 -37.16 -19.74
CA LYS A 44 -16.33 -36.85 -18.95
C LYS A 44 -16.57 -36.70 -17.43
N TYR A 45 -17.80 -36.50 -16.98
CA TYR A 45 -18.08 -36.11 -15.60
C TYR A 45 -19.23 -36.87 -14.94
N VAL A 46 -19.18 -37.00 -13.61
CA VAL A 46 -20.27 -37.50 -12.76
C VAL A 46 -20.79 -36.35 -11.90
N SER A 47 -22.11 -36.16 -11.85
CA SER A 47 -22.74 -35.15 -10.98
C SER A 47 -22.86 -35.66 -9.55
N LEU A 48 -22.35 -34.89 -8.59
CA LEU A 48 -22.38 -35.18 -7.15
C LEU A 48 -23.46 -34.37 -6.41
N GLY A 49 -24.34 -33.69 -7.15
CA GLY A 49 -25.45 -32.90 -6.62
C GLY A 49 -25.14 -31.41 -6.51
N ASN A 50 -26.09 -30.69 -5.92
CA ASN A 50 -26.11 -29.23 -5.86
C ASN A 50 -25.47 -28.70 -4.58
N ARG A 51 -24.77 -27.57 -4.68
CA ARG A 51 -24.27 -26.81 -3.54
C ARG A 51 -24.59 -25.34 -3.69
N LYS A 52 -25.19 -24.77 -2.65
CA LYS A 52 -25.38 -23.33 -2.54
C LYS A 52 -24.04 -22.65 -2.29
N ARG A 53 -23.81 -21.52 -2.98
CA ARG A 53 -22.64 -20.68 -2.78
C ARG A 53 -23.07 -19.22 -2.74
N GLN A 54 -22.73 -18.54 -1.64
CA GLN A 54 -22.86 -17.10 -1.54
C GLN A 54 -21.69 -16.42 -2.25
N ILE A 55 -22.01 -15.42 -3.07
CA ILE A 55 -21.07 -14.62 -3.84
C ILE A 55 -21.37 -13.15 -3.60
N ARG A 56 -20.32 -12.40 -3.30
CA ARG A 56 -20.33 -10.94 -3.25
C ARG A 56 -19.67 -10.38 -4.49
N TYR A 57 -20.42 -9.52 -5.18
CA TYR A 57 -19.98 -8.80 -6.36
C TYR A 57 -20.24 -7.31 -6.15
N LYS A 58 -19.18 -6.49 -6.15
CA LYS A 58 -19.26 -5.08 -5.73
C LYS A 58 -19.93 -4.95 -4.36
N PHE A 59 -21.04 -4.22 -4.27
CA PHE A 59 -21.82 -4.01 -3.05
C PHE A 59 -22.98 -5.02 -2.87
N GLU A 60 -23.23 -5.90 -3.85
CA GLU A 60 -24.34 -6.84 -3.84
C GLU A 60 -23.92 -8.24 -3.40
N THR A 61 -24.85 -8.96 -2.79
CA THR A 61 -24.64 -10.36 -2.35
C THR A 61 -25.77 -11.23 -2.86
N PHE A 62 -25.42 -12.31 -3.54
CA PHE A 62 -26.39 -13.26 -4.05
C PHE A 62 -25.92 -14.69 -3.78
N THR A 63 -26.86 -15.63 -3.83
CA THR A 63 -26.57 -17.05 -3.68
C THR A 63 -26.88 -17.73 -4.98
N ILE A 64 -25.92 -18.50 -5.49
CA ILE A 64 -26.13 -19.37 -6.64
C ILE A 64 -26.28 -20.81 -6.14
N ASN A 65 -27.11 -21.59 -6.82
CA ASN A 65 -27.14 -23.03 -6.67
C ASN A 65 -26.40 -23.66 -7.85
N ARG A 66 -25.26 -24.33 -7.60
CA ARG A 66 -24.42 -24.91 -8.66
C ARG A 66 -24.22 -26.40 -8.44
N ARG A 67 -24.08 -27.17 -9.52
CA ARG A 67 -23.68 -28.58 -9.42
C ARG A 67 -22.20 -28.74 -9.13
N VAL A 68 -21.89 -29.85 -8.46
CA VAL A 68 -20.52 -30.34 -8.28
C VAL A 68 -20.34 -31.52 -9.22
N TYR A 69 -19.31 -31.46 -10.04
CA TYR A 69 -18.96 -32.54 -10.95
C TYR A 69 -17.67 -33.20 -10.48
N ARG A 70 -17.50 -34.49 -10.77
CA ARG A 70 -16.24 -35.20 -10.65
C ARG A 70 -15.80 -35.65 -12.03
N ASN A 71 -14.58 -35.29 -12.44
CA ASN A 71 -14.00 -35.79 -13.67
C ASN A 71 -13.78 -37.31 -13.54
N LYS A 72 -14.21 -38.08 -14.54
CA LYS A 72 -14.12 -39.55 -14.52
C LYS A 72 -12.69 -40.07 -14.69
N GLU A 73 -11.86 -39.35 -15.43
CA GLU A 73 -10.47 -39.71 -15.68
C GLU A 73 -9.57 -39.31 -14.51
N THR A 74 -9.68 -38.06 -14.05
CA THR A 74 -8.76 -37.51 -13.03
C THR A 74 -9.28 -37.65 -11.60
N GLY A 75 -10.58 -37.90 -11.41
CA GLY A 75 -11.21 -37.92 -10.09
C GLY A 75 -11.37 -36.54 -9.44
N GLU A 76 -10.90 -35.46 -10.07
CA GLU A 76 -10.93 -34.11 -9.52
C GLU A 76 -12.33 -33.49 -9.53
N LEU A 77 -12.59 -32.60 -8.57
CA LEU A 77 -13.84 -31.84 -8.52
C LEU A 77 -13.82 -30.70 -9.54
N TYR A 78 -14.88 -30.62 -10.33
CA TYR A 78 -15.12 -29.60 -11.34
C TYR A 78 -16.40 -28.83 -11.04
N TYR A 79 -16.35 -27.51 -11.21
CA TYR A 79 -17.48 -26.61 -11.01
C TYR A 79 -17.64 -25.81 -12.31
N HIS A 80 -18.58 -26.21 -13.17
CA HIS A 80 -18.72 -25.63 -14.51
C HIS A 80 -18.93 -24.11 -14.47
N VAL A 81 -19.90 -23.67 -13.66
CA VAL A 81 -20.18 -22.25 -13.42
C VAL A 81 -18.96 -21.48 -12.93
N ASP A 82 -18.13 -22.06 -12.06
CA ASP A 82 -16.95 -21.34 -11.57
C ASP A 82 -15.94 -21.07 -12.66
N GLN A 83 -15.77 -22.03 -13.57
CA GLN A 83 -14.86 -21.88 -14.70
C GLN A 83 -15.43 -20.92 -15.73
N LEU A 84 -16.69 -21.09 -16.10
CA LEU A 84 -17.37 -20.25 -17.09
C LEU A 84 -17.40 -18.77 -16.69
N PHE A 85 -17.63 -18.49 -15.40
CA PHE A 85 -17.72 -17.12 -14.88
C PHE A 85 -16.45 -16.66 -14.14
N GLU A 86 -15.35 -17.42 -14.21
CA GLU A 86 -14.06 -17.13 -13.56
C GLU A 86 -14.19 -16.83 -12.05
N LEU A 87 -15.08 -17.54 -11.35
CA LEU A 87 -15.34 -17.30 -9.93
C LEU A 87 -14.14 -17.72 -9.09
N LEU A 88 -13.66 -16.83 -8.22
CA LEU A 88 -12.49 -17.09 -7.38
C LEU A 88 -12.69 -18.34 -6.49
N PRO A 89 -11.85 -19.38 -6.57
CA PRO A 89 -12.01 -20.59 -5.76
C PRO A 89 -11.98 -20.29 -4.25
N TYR A 90 -12.87 -20.93 -3.49
CA TYR A 90 -12.99 -20.80 -2.02
C TYR A 90 -13.24 -19.38 -1.47
N LYS A 91 -13.42 -18.37 -2.34
CA LYS A 91 -13.74 -17.01 -1.94
C LYS A 91 -15.24 -16.76 -2.08
N TRP A 92 -15.80 -16.06 -1.12
CA TRP A 92 -17.19 -15.63 -1.15
C TRP A 92 -17.35 -14.25 -1.79
N TYR A 93 -16.27 -13.65 -2.31
CA TYR A 93 -16.25 -12.35 -2.99
C TYR A 93 -15.48 -12.45 -4.33
N GLN A 94 -15.78 -11.55 -5.27
CA GLN A 94 -15.15 -11.51 -6.60
C GLN A 94 -13.99 -10.51 -6.73
N LYS A 95 -13.33 -10.50 -7.90
CA LYS A 95 -12.17 -9.64 -8.20
C LYS A 95 -12.48 -8.16 -8.06
N GLU A 96 -13.70 -7.75 -8.36
CA GLU A 96 -14.18 -6.36 -8.26
C GLU A 96 -14.21 -5.88 -6.82
N VAL A 97 -14.52 -6.77 -5.86
CA VAL A 97 -14.47 -6.44 -4.43
C VAL A 97 -13.02 -6.22 -3.98
N ARG A 98 -12.07 -7.03 -4.49
CA ARG A 98 -10.64 -6.87 -4.20
C ARG A 98 -10.11 -5.56 -4.78
N GLU A 99 -10.49 -5.24 -6.02
CA GLU A 99 -10.14 -4.00 -6.69
C GLU A 99 -10.66 -2.77 -5.92
N ASP A 100 -11.93 -2.81 -5.51
CA ASP A 100 -12.53 -1.72 -4.73
C ASP A 100 -11.81 -1.53 -3.39
N ILE A 101 -11.53 -2.61 -2.65
CA ILE A 101 -10.75 -2.55 -1.41
C ILE A 101 -9.36 -1.94 -1.66
N TYR A 102 -8.66 -2.38 -2.71
CA TYR A 102 -7.36 -1.85 -3.07
C TYR A 102 -7.43 -0.34 -3.37
N ASN A 103 -8.38 0.08 -4.21
CA ASN A 103 -8.54 1.48 -4.62
C ASN A 103 -8.97 2.39 -3.46
N SER A 104 -9.81 1.88 -2.56
CA SER A 104 -10.32 2.63 -1.41
C SER A 104 -9.32 2.74 -0.25
N TYR A 105 -8.37 1.80 -0.15
CA TYR A 105 -7.41 1.75 0.96
C TYR A 105 -6.56 3.02 1.08
N GLY A 106 -6.60 3.68 2.24
CA GLY A 106 -5.91 4.95 2.50
C GLY A 106 -6.67 6.20 2.09
N ASN A 107 -7.75 6.09 1.30
CA ASN A 107 -8.68 7.19 1.05
C ASN A 107 -9.90 7.09 1.96
N GLU A 108 -10.33 5.87 2.26
CA GLU A 108 -11.40 5.57 3.19
C GLU A 108 -10.91 4.82 4.43
N SER A 109 -11.66 4.93 5.52
CA SER A 109 -11.41 4.09 6.69
C SER A 109 -11.81 2.64 6.44
N ILE A 110 -11.09 1.68 7.03
CA ILE A 110 -11.42 0.24 6.89
C ILE A 110 -12.86 -0.06 7.34
N GLN A 111 -13.38 0.67 8.32
CA GLN A 111 -14.78 0.54 8.74
C GLN A 111 -15.76 1.01 7.65
N SER A 112 -15.45 2.11 6.96
CA SER A 112 -16.23 2.62 5.82
C SER A 112 -16.28 1.60 4.69
N ILE A 113 -15.10 1.10 4.29
CA ILE A 113 -14.96 0.08 3.24
C ILE A 113 -15.75 -1.19 3.63
N ALA A 114 -15.57 -1.65 4.87
CA ALA A 114 -16.27 -2.82 5.39
C ALA A 114 -17.80 -2.63 5.36
N HIS A 115 -18.32 -1.51 5.84
CA HIS A 115 -19.74 -1.21 5.82
C HIS A 115 -20.30 -1.13 4.40
N ARG A 116 -19.64 -0.36 3.52
CA ARG A 116 -20.05 -0.17 2.12
C ARG A 116 -20.07 -1.48 1.32
N LEU A 117 -19.15 -2.40 1.61
CA LEU A 117 -19.09 -3.72 0.98
C LEU A 117 -19.83 -4.80 1.78
N GLY A 118 -20.52 -4.45 2.88
CA GLY A 118 -21.20 -5.38 3.78
C GLY A 118 -20.29 -6.44 4.43
N MET A 119 -18.98 -6.21 4.47
CA MET A 119 -17.96 -7.16 4.96
C MET A 119 -17.57 -6.85 6.40
N SER A 120 -16.90 -7.79 7.07
CA SER A 120 -16.20 -7.47 8.33
C SER A 120 -14.91 -6.71 8.05
N ARG A 121 -14.47 -5.87 9.00
CA ARG A 121 -13.13 -5.22 8.94
C ARG A 121 -12.01 -6.24 8.73
N MET A 122 -12.14 -7.41 9.36
CA MET A 122 -11.14 -8.47 9.26
C MET A 122 -11.07 -9.04 7.84
N ALA A 123 -12.20 -9.24 7.17
CA ALA A 123 -12.23 -9.69 5.79
C ALA A 123 -11.56 -8.68 4.83
N VAL A 124 -11.75 -7.38 5.05
CA VAL A 124 -11.03 -6.34 4.30
C VAL A 124 -9.52 -6.44 4.54
N TYR A 125 -9.09 -6.62 5.79
CA TYR A 125 -7.68 -6.83 6.12
C TYR A 125 -7.09 -8.12 5.57
N ASP A 126 -7.89 -9.18 5.44
CA ASP A 126 -7.47 -10.44 4.81
C ASP A 126 -7.26 -10.26 3.31
N VAL A 127 -8.17 -9.54 2.62
CA VAL A 127 -8.00 -9.17 1.22
C VAL A 127 -6.71 -8.37 1.01
N LEU A 128 -6.47 -7.33 1.82
CA LEU A 128 -5.24 -6.53 1.74
C LEU A 128 -3.99 -7.39 1.99
N TYR A 129 -4.06 -8.31 2.95
CA TYR A 129 -2.97 -9.23 3.25
C TYR A 129 -2.68 -10.14 2.04
N GLU A 130 -3.71 -10.74 1.45
CA GLU A 130 -3.57 -11.58 0.26
C GLU A 130 -2.98 -10.83 -0.94
N ILE A 131 -3.35 -9.56 -1.12
CA ILE A 131 -2.76 -8.71 -2.18
C ILE A 131 -1.27 -8.49 -1.93
N GLY A 132 -0.89 -8.18 -0.68
CA GLY A 132 0.48 -7.82 -0.32
C GLY A 132 1.47 -8.97 -0.21
N VAL A 133 1.01 -10.20 0.07
CA VAL A 133 1.90 -11.38 0.18
C VAL A 133 2.47 -11.79 -1.17
N VAL A 134 1.79 -11.47 -2.28
CA VAL A 134 2.27 -11.83 -3.61
C VAL A 134 3.51 -11.01 -3.95
N GLU A 135 4.64 -11.71 -4.09
CA GLU A 135 5.86 -11.16 -4.65
C GLU A 135 5.68 -10.90 -6.13
N ARG A 136 5.91 -9.65 -6.51
CA ARG A 136 5.90 -9.23 -7.90
C ARG A 136 7.33 -8.98 -8.35
N LYS A 137 7.69 -9.58 -9.50
CA LYS A 137 8.84 -9.14 -10.28
C LYS A 137 8.40 -7.94 -11.12
N GLU A 138 8.92 -6.77 -10.79
CA GLU A 138 8.71 -5.55 -11.54
C GLU A 138 9.50 -5.61 -12.85
N LEU A 139 8.86 -5.25 -13.97
CA LEU A 139 9.58 -4.95 -15.20
C LEU A 139 10.17 -3.55 -15.04
N VAL A 140 11.48 -3.48 -14.89
CA VAL A 140 12.20 -2.23 -14.70
C VAL A 140 12.73 -1.79 -16.06
N GLU A 141 12.12 -0.76 -16.63
CA GLU A 141 12.65 -0.11 -17.84
C GLU A 141 13.96 0.59 -17.51
N SER A 142 14.96 0.56 -18.38
CA SER A 142 16.21 1.27 -18.16
C SER A 142 16.07 2.78 -18.41
N SER A 143 16.91 3.56 -17.75
CA SER A 143 16.99 5.02 -17.84
C SER A 143 18.39 5.44 -18.25
N ILE A 144 18.49 6.56 -18.97
CA ILE A 144 19.75 7.20 -19.35
C ILE A 144 20.34 8.10 -18.25
N GLU A 145 19.58 8.34 -17.19
CA GLU A 145 19.99 9.23 -16.09
C GLU A 145 21.23 8.72 -15.38
N THR A 146 22.17 9.64 -15.14
CA THR A 146 23.47 9.33 -14.53
C THR A 146 23.57 9.75 -13.06
N SER A 147 22.55 10.43 -12.54
CA SER A 147 22.44 10.81 -11.14
C SER A 147 21.05 10.56 -10.58
N VAL A 148 20.99 10.09 -9.34
CA VAL A 148 19.72 9.90 -8.61
C VAL A 148 19.82 10.45 -7.20
N HIS A 149 18.65 10.74 -6.63
CA HIS A 149 18.48 11.11 -5.24
C HIS A 149 17.82 9.95 -4.53
N VAL A 150 18.47 9.48 -3.47
CA VAL A 150 17.96 8.44 -2.58
C VAL A 150 17.70 9.11 -1.23
N GLN A 151 16.47 9.01 -0.75
CA GLN A 151 16.05 9.63 0.50
C GLN A 151 15.54 8.58 1.46
N GLY A 152 16.00 8.59 2.70
CA GLY A 152 15.59 7.61 3.71
C GLY A 152 15.16 8.26 5.01
N ASP A 153 14.13 7.69 5.65
CA ASP A 153 13.54 8.17 6.91
C ASP A 153 12.68 7.07 7.55
N GLU A 154 12.21 7.32 8.77
CA GLU A 154 11.40 6.40 9.56
C GLU A 154 10.27 7.04 10.35
N LYS A 155 9.22 6.25 10.59
CA LYS A 155 8.14 6.65 11.49
C LYS A 155 7.75 5.53 12.42
N TYR A 156 7.64 5.87 13.70
CA TYR A 156 7.17 4.96 14.74
C TYR A 156 5.64 4.93 14.83
N PHE A 157 5.10 3.75 15.11
CA PHE A 157 3.68 3.51 15.37
C PHE A 157 3.48 2.50 16.51
N SER A 158 2.28 2.50 17.12
CA SER A 158 1.97 1.61 18.24
C SER A 158 1.65 0.17 17.79
N HIS A 159 2.12 -0.83 18.53
CA HIS A 159 1.83 -2.24 18.25
C HIS A 159 0.57 -2.74 19.01
N GLN A 160 -0.15 -3.75 18.49
CA GLN A 160 -1.38 -4.26 19.14
C GLN A 160 -1.15 -4.94 20.48
N LYS A 161 0.04 -5.54 20.66
CA LYS A 161 0.38 -6.39 21.79
C LYS A 161 1.66 -5.98 22.51
N SER A 162 2.18 -4.79 22.24
CA SER A 162 3.36 -4.28 22.94
C SER A 162 3.11 -2.87 23.44
N THR A 163 3.09 -2.72 24.76
CA THR A 163 3.10 -1.43 25.45
C THR A 163 4.50 -0.80 25.47
N ARG A 164 5.55 -1.57 25.15
CA ARG A 164 6.96 -1.14 25.24
C ARG A 164 7.70 -1.01 23.91
N LYS A 165 7.35 -1.78 22.87
CA LYS A 165 8.02 -1.72 21.55
C LYS A 165 7.08 -1.09 20.52
N LYS A 166 7.42 0.12 20.08
CA LYS A 166 6.81 0.76 18.91
C LYS A 166 7.30 0.03 17.67
N GLY A 167 6.38 -0.28 16.75
CA GLY A 167 6.78 -0.69 15.41
C GLY A 167 7.33 0.50 14.65
N GLN A 168 8.18 0.27 13.67
CA GLN A 168 8.75 1.31 12.82
C GLN A 168 8.51 0.97 11.34
N ILE A 169 8.08 1.97 10.58
CA ILE A 169 8.05 1.96 9.12
C ILE A 169 9.32 2.64 8.67
N ARG A 170 10.06 1.98 7.79
CA ARG A 170 11.21 2.53 7.10
C ARG A 170 10.82 2.87 5.67
N LEU A 171 11.15 4.07 5.24
CA LEU A 171 10.88 4.55 3.89
C LEU A 171 12.20 4.81 3.19
N MET A 172 12.29 4.41 1.93
CA MET A 172 13.31 4.90 1.02
C MET A 172 12.69 5.33 -0.30
N THR A 173 13.01 6.52 -0.78
CA THR A 173 12.52 7.03 -2.07
C THR A 173 13.69 7.36 -2.99
N VAL A 174 13.63 6.82 -4.21
CA VAL A 174 14.54 7.10 -5.32
C VAL A 174 13.83 8.01 -6.31
N PHE A 175 14.50 9.05 -6.80
CA PHE A 175 14.02 9.88 -7.91
C PHE A 175 15.21 10.53 -8.65
N THR A 176 14.92 11.18 -9.77
CA THR A 176 15.94 11.78 -10.65
C THR A 176 15.86 13.30 -10.68
N ASP A 177 14.63 13.83 -10.68
CA ASP A 177 14.42 15.28 -10.79
C ASP A 177 13.15 15.75 -10.05
N LYS A 178 12.93 17.07 -10.00
CA LYS A 178 11.74 17.72 -9.45
C LYS A 178 11.19 18.72 -10.48
N VAL A 179 9.94 18.51 -10.89
CA VAL A 179 9.24 19.42 -11.81
C VAL A 179 8.17 20.19 -11.06
N GLU A 180 8.12 21.51 -11.25
CA GLU A 180 7.05 22.34 -10.70
C GLU A 180 5.73 22.01 -11.40
N VAL A 181 4.69 21.71 -10.61
CA VAL A 181 3.34 21.41 -11.10
C VAL A 181 2.43 22.62 -10.93
N CYS A 182 2.61 23.37 -9.86
CA CYS A 182 2.01 24.68 -9.63
C CYS A 182 2.85 25.43 -8.60
N ARG A 183 2.54 26.71 -8.37
CA ARG A 183 3.26 27.58 -7.42
C ARG A 183 3.58 26.86 -6.12
N ASN A 184 4.87 26.68 -5.83
CA ASN A 184 5.43 26.02 -4.64
C ASN A 184 5.08 24.52 -4.48
N LYS A 185 4.59 23.84 -5.51
CA LYS A 185 4.35 22.39 -5.49
C LYS A 185 5.12 21.71 -6.61
N HIS A 186 5.95 20.77 -6.21
CA HIS A 186 6.79 20.00 -7.11
C HIS A 186 6.37 18.53 -7.11
N ARG A 187 6.55 17.88 -8.26
CA ARG A 187 6.43 16.44 -8.42
C ARG A 187 7.81 15.85 -8.71
N LEU A 188 8.12 14.73 -8.05
CA LEU A 188 9.36 13.99 -8.30
C LEU A 188 9.26 13.20 -9.62
N VAL A 189 10.31 13.23 -10.41
CA VAL A 189 10.45 12.53 -11.69
C VAL A 189 11.11 11.16 -11.47
N ASN A 190 10.59 10.13 -12.14
CA ASN A 190 11.00 8.73 -11.98
C ASN A 190 11.00 8.28 -10.50
N LYS A 191 10.00 8.74 -9.74
CA LYS A 191 9.88 8.43 -8.32
C LYS A 191 9.56 6.96 -8.10
N LYS A 192 10.37 6.29 -7.29
CA LYS A 192 10.11 4.97 -6.71
C LYS A 192 10.25 5.05 -5.20
N THR A 193 9.21 4.67 -4.47
CA THR A 193 9.22 4.56 -3.01
C THR A 193 9.23 3.08 -2.61
N PHE A 194 10.05 2.74 -1.63
CA PHE A 194 10.16 1.46 -0.98
C PHE A 194 9.72 1.58 0.47
N LEU A 195 8.98 0.59 0.97
CA LEU A 195 8.50 0.55 2.34
C LEU A 195 8.86 -0.76 3.02
N PHE A 196 9.56 -0.66 4.15
CA PHE A 196 10.00 -1.81 4.94
C PHE A 196 9.46 -1.73 6.36
N ASN A 197 9.24 -2.89 6.96
CA ASN A 197 9.08 -2.96 8.40
C ASN A 197 10.45 -2.93 9.10
N ASP A 198 10.41 -2.68 10.40
CA ASP A 198 11.54 -2.66 11.32
C ASP A 198 12.36 -3.96 11.43
N ARG A 199 11.83 -5.10 10.97
CA ARG A 199 12.52 -6.41 10.99
C ARG A 199 13.32 -6.71 9.75
N LYS A 200 13.03 -6.04 8.63
CA LYS A 200 13.83 -6.20 7.42
C LYS A 200 15.23 -5.70 7.75
N LYS A 201 16.21 -6.59 7.60
CA LYS A 201 17.60 -6.26 7.92
C LYS A 201 18.12 -5.21 6.93
N PRO A 202 19.02 -4.30 7.37
CA PRO A 202 19.65 -3.30 6.50
C PRO A 202 20.25 -3.89 5.22
N GLU A 203 20.89 -5.05 5.30
CA GLU A 203 21.52 -5.72 4.14
C GLU A 203 20.46 -6.12 3.11
N ALA A 204 19.33 -6.66 3.55
CA ALA A 204 18.23 -7.01 2.65
C ALA A 204 17.52 -5.77 2.06
N ILE A 205 17.62 -4.60 2.70
CA ILE A 205 17.16 -3.32 2.13
C ILE A 205 18.16 -2.84 1.07
N GLN A 206 19.46 -2.94 1.36
CA GLN A 206 20.54 -2.62 0.42
C GLN A 206 20.38 -3.42 -0.87
N ASP A 207 20.28 -4.75 -0.78
CA ASP A 207 20.16 -5.65 -1.94
C ASP A 207 18.99 -5.25 -2.85
N GLU A 208 17.84 -4.98 -2.24
CA GLU A 208 16.60 -4.65 -2.97
C GLU A 208 16.71 -3.32 -3.70
N ILE A 209 17.30 -2.31 -3.08
CA ILE A 209 17.48 -0.98 -3.69
C ILE A 209 18.61 -0.99 -4.70
N MET A 210 19.73 -1.66 -4.41
CA MET A 210 20.85 -1.81 -5.34
C MET A 210 20.42 -2.54 -6.60
N GLN A 211 19.66 -3.62 -6.47
CA GLN A 211 19.10 -4.33 -7.61
C GLN A 211 18.22 -3.41 -8.46
N TYR A 212 17.35 -2.62 -7.83
CA TYR A 212 16.54 -1.64 -8.54
C TYR A 212 17.40 -0.59 -9.26
N LEU A 213 18.40 -0.01 -8.59
CA LEU A 213 19.27 1.01 -9.16
C LEU A 213 20.08 0.46 -10.34
N GLN A 214 20.62 -0.75 -10.25
CA GLN A 214 21.38 -1.39 -11.33
C GLN A 214 20.50 -1.66 -12.56
N LEU A 215 19.27 -2.13 -12.35
CA LEU A 215 18.33 -2.40 -13.45
C LEU A 215 17.80 -1.09 -14.08
N ARG A 216 17.42 -0.11 -13.25
CA ARG A 216 16.79 1.13 -13.70
C ARG A 216 17.81 2.13 -14.25
N TYR A 217 19.00 2.21 -13.66
CA TYR A 217 20.03 3.22 -13.93
C TYR A 217 21.39 2.55 -14.17
N PRO A 218 21.58 1.84 -15.30
CA PRO A 218 22.83 1.12 -15.57
C PRO A 218 24.06 2.04 -15.67
N ASN A 219 23.86 3.31 -16.06
CA ASN A 219 24.92 4.32 -16.22
C ASN A 219 25.08 5.22 -14.98
N LEU A 220 24.68 4.73 -13.81
CA LEU A 220 24.66 5.54 -12.60
C LEU A 220 26.07 5.94 -12.14
N ASN A 221 26.30 7.24 -12.07
CA ASN A 221 27.58 7.85 -11.69
C ASN A 221 27.53 8.58 -10.36
N ARG A 222 26.35 9.02 -9.91
CA ARG A 222 26.22 9.76 -8.66
C ARG A 222 24.94 9.43 -7.92
N ILE A 223 25.05 9.19 -6.63
CA ILE A 223 23.90 9.03 -5.74
C ILE A 223 23.94 10.14 -4.69
N TYR A 224 22.93 10.99 -4.66
CA TYR A 224 22.71 11.92 -3.55
C TYR A 224 21.90 11.19 -2.48
N PHE A 225 22.53 10.76 -1.39
CA PHE A 225 21.84 10.03 -0.32
C PHE A 225 21.51 10.98 0.82
N SER A 226 20.24 11.25 1.08
CA SER A 226 19.83 12.11 2.20
C SER A 226 18.97 11.43 3.25
N SER A 227 19.35 11.57 4.52
CA SER A 227 18.60 11.01 5.64
C SER A 227 18.91 11.71 6.98
N ASP A 228 18.27 11.26 8.05
CA ASP A 228 18.47 11.69 9.44
C ASP A 228 19.67 11.04 10.14
N ALA A 229 20.52 10.30 9.40
CA ALA A 229 21.63 9.51 9.92
C ALA A 229 21.23 8.41 10.93
N GLY A 230 20.01 7.90 10.87
CA GLY A 230 19.62 6.71 11.64
C GLY A 230 20.59 5.53 11.40
N LYS A 231 20.87 4.73 12.43
CA LYS A 231 21.90 3.66 12.36
C LYS A 231 21.73 2.72 11.15
N TRP A 232 20.49 2.34 10.84
CA TRP A 232 20.20 1.46 9.70
C TRP A 232 20.39 2.18 8.35
N LEU A 233 20.20 3.50 8.30
CA LEU A 233 20.42 4.32 7.10
C LEU A 233 21.90 4.53 6.80
N ILE A 234 22.72 4.71 7.84
CA ILE A 234 24.18 4.75 7.68
C ILE A 234 24.66 3.43 7.09
N GLN A 235 24.26 2.31 7.68
CA GLN A 235 24.59 0.97 7.17
C GLN A 235 24.14 0.81 5.71
N VAL A 236 22.89 1.19 5.40
CA VAL A 236 22.37 1.14 4.03
C VAL A 236 23.18 2.02 3.07
N GLN A 237 23.55 3.24 3.49
CA GLN A 237 24.34 4.19 2.70
C GLN A 237 25.74 3.68 2.34
N GLU A 238 26.42 3.01 3.28
CA GLU A 238 27.79 2.47 3.10
C GLU A 238 27.88 1.48 1.94
N ALA A 239 26.79 0.80 1.60
CA ALA A 239 26.73 -0.17 0.51
C ALA A 239 26.56 0.47 -0.89
N PHE A 240 26.22 1.76 -0.99
CA PHE A 240 26.03 2.42 -2.28
C PHE A 240 27.36 3.02 -2.78
N PRO A 241 28.03 2.40 -3.77
CA PRO A 241 29.19 3.02 -4.38
C PRO A 241 28.78 4.35 -5.01
N LYS A 242 29.64 5.37 -4.92
CA LYS A 242 29.39 6.72 -5.46
C LYS A 242 28.26 7.51 -4.75
N ALA A 243 27.81 7.06 -3.57
CA ALA A 243 26.91 7.84 -2.74
C ALA A 243 27.62 8.97 -2.02
N THR A 244 27.05 10.17 -2.09
CA THR A 244 27.42 11.32 -1.26
C THR A 244 26.34 11.52 -0.22
N PHE A 245 26.70 11.37 1.05
CA PHE A 245 25.77 11.53 2.17
C PHE A 245 25.46 13.01 2.45
N ILE A 246 24.17 13.33 2.60
CA ILE A 246 23.65 14.66 2.90
C ILE A 246 22.72 14.56 4.10
N TYR A 247 23.00 15.33 5.15
CA TYR A 247 22.17 15.31 6.34
C TYR A 247 20.87 16.10 6.11
N ASP A 248 19.75 15.56 6.57
CA ASP A 248 18.45 16.18 6.38
C ASP A 248 18.29 17.51 7.17
N LEU A 249 17.83 18.55 6.46
CA LEU A 249 17.71 19.90 7.04
C LEU A 249 16.56 20.03 8.04
N PHE A 250 15.56 19.15 8.03
CA PHE A 250 14.49 19.20 9.02
C PHE A 250 15.01 18.81 10.41
N HIS A 251 15.75 17.70 10.50
CA HIS A 251 16.39 17.26 11.74
C HIS A 251 17.48 18.24 12.21
N TYR A 252 18.28 18.78 11.29
CA TYR A 252 19.22 19.86 11.63
C TYR A 252 18.53 21.08 12.25
N LYS A 253 17.38 21.50 11.72
CA LYS A 253 16.60 22.60 12.30
C LYS A 253 16.03 22.25 13.67
N GLN A 254 15.70 20.99 13.94
CA GLN A 254 15.29 20.56 15.29
C GLN A 254 16.43 20.76 16.30
N TYR A 255 17.66 20.42 15.95
CA TYR A 255 18.82 20.71 16.80
C TYR A 255 19.01 22.20 17.04
N LEU A 256 18.88 23.06 16.01
CA LEU A 256 18.92 24.51 16.23
C LEU A 256 17.81 24.99 17.18
N MET A 257 16.60 24.41 17.11
CA MET A 257 15.52 24.76 18.03
C MET A 257 15.83 24.34 19.48
N ILE A 258 16.51 23.20 19.67
CA ILE A 258 16.97 22.74 20.99
C ILE A 258 18.05 23.68 21.54
N ILE A 259 19.07 24.01 20.73
CA ILE A 259 20.19 24.87 21.16
C ILE A 259 19.69 26.26 21.53
N PHE A 260 18.86 26.86 20.67
CA PHE A 260 18.43 28.25 20.82
C PHE A 260 17.07 28.39 21.51
N SER A 261 16.51 27.34 22.12
CA SER A 261 15.20 27.38 22.81
C SER A 261 14.09 28.10 22.04
N GLY A 262 14.07 27.97 20.70
CA GLY A 262 13.11 28.66 19.83
C GLY A 262 13.42 30.13 19.50
N HIS A 263 14.53 30.72 19.95
CA HIS A 263 14.98 32.07 19.59
C HIS A 263 15.36 32.18 18.09
N ARG A 264 14.36 32.39 17.24
CA ARG A 264 14.46 32.33 15.77
C ARG A 264 15.53 33.23 15.16
N LYS A 265 15.74 34.44 15.68
CA LYS A 265 16.75 35.38 15.15
C LYS A 265 18.17 34.85 15.38
N LEU A 266 18.43 34.30 16.57
CA LEU A 266 19.73 33.74 16.94
C LEU A 266 20.02 32.46 16.16
N ALA A 267 19.03 31.58 16.04
CA ALA A 267 19.13 30.38 15.20
C ALA A 267 19.39 30.70 13.71
N LYS A 268 18.81 31.79 13.17
CA LYS A 268 19.09 32.25 11.81
C LYS A 268 20.54 32.66 11.63
N LYS A 269 21.13 33.38 12.60
CA LYS A 269 22.54 33.76 12.59
C LYS A 269 23.45 32.53 12.65
N ALA A 270 23.14 31.56 13.51
CA ALA A 270 23.88 30.30 13.55
C ALA A 270 23.83 29.55 12.20
N ASN A 271 22.65 29.49 11.58
CA ASN A 271 22.48 28.89 10.25
C ASN A 271 23.25 29.63 9.15
N GLN A 272 23.53 30.93 9.30
CA GLN A 272 24.37 31.68 8.37
C GLN A 272 25.82 31.18 8.41
N PHE A 273 26.40 30.97 9.60
CA PHE A 273 27.74 30.38 9.73
C PHE A 273 27.82 29.00 9.07
N VAL A 274 26.76 28.20 9.15
CA VAL A 274 26.69 26.93 8.42
C VAL A 274 26.68 27.19 6.91
N ARG A 275 25.87 28.09 6.37
CA ARG A 275 25.86 28.35 4.91
C ARG A 275 27.19 28.88 4.38
N GLU A 276 27.95 29.57 5.22
CA GLU A 276 29.28 30.13 4.93
C GLU A 276 30.43 29.18 5.23
N ASP A 277 30.15 27.94 5.67
CA ASP A 277 31.15 26.94 6.07
C ASP A 277 32.11 27.37 7.20
N ARG A 278 31.57 28.12 8.17
CA ARG A 278 32.30 28.63 9.34
C ARG A 278 32.05 27.81 10.60
N ALA A 279 32.64 26.60 10.65
CA ALA A 279 32.42 25.64 11.74
C ALA A 279 32.82 26.19 13.12
N TYR A 280 34.01 26.79 13.21
CA TYR A 280 34.52 27.33 14.47
C TYR A 280 33.61 28.42 15.03
N ASP A 281 33.21 29.38 14.19
CA ASP A 281 32.32 30.47 14.59
C ASP A 281 30.93 29.97 15.00
N PHE A 282 30.40 28.97 14.30
CA PHE A 282 29.14 28.33 14.69
C PHE A 282 29.23 27.72 16.10
N ILE A 283 30.29 26.97 16.37
CA ILE A 283 30.49 26.29 17.66
C ILE A 283 30.64 27.32 18.78
N GLN A 284 31.50 28.32 18.61
CA GLN A 284 31.69 29.41 19.57
C GLN A 284 30.39 30.16 19.84
N TYR A 285 29.65 30.53 18.78
CA TYR A 285 28.39 31.22 18.91
C TYR A 285 27.33 30.41 19.68
N CYS A 286 27.27 29.09 19.45
CA CYS A 286 26.37 28.22 20.20
C CYS A 286 26.76 28.09 21.68
N PHE A 287 28.05 27.92 21.99
CA PHE A 287 28.49 27.80 23.39
C PHE A 287 28.31 29.10 24.17
N ASN A 288 28.59 30.27 23.57
CA ASN A 288 28.31 31.55 24.20
C ASN A 288 26.81 31.71 24.51
N PHE A 289 25.94 31.29 23.59
CA PHE A 289 24.49 31.30 23.84
C PHE A 289 24.10 30.37 25.00
N ILE A 290 24.66 29.15 25.05
CA ILE A 290 24.38 28.18 26.11
C ILE A 290 24.84 28.73 27.48
N GLU A 291 25.99 29.39 27.53
CA GLU A 291 26.52 29.98 28.76
C GLU A 291 25.67 31.16 29.27
N GLU A 292 25.26 32.05 28.35
CA GLU A 292 24.45 33.24 28.65
C GLU A 292 23.00 32.89 29.03
N TYR A 293 22.33 32.06 28.22
CA TYR A 293 20.89 31.80 28.36
C TYR A 293 20.56 30.53 29.14
N LYS A 294 21.56 29.69 29.44
CA LYS A 294 21.42 28.44 30.20
C LYS A 294 20.16 27.65 29.82
N PRO A 295 20.02 27.20 28.55
CA PRO A 295 18.95 26.30 28.16
C PRO A 295 19.06 24.95 28.90
N ASP A 296 18.34 23.91 28.46
CA ASP A 296 18.63 22.55 28.93
C ASP A 296 20.04 22.14 28.48
N ASN A 297 21.05 22.49 29.30
CA ASN A 297 22.46 22.53 28.94
C ASN A 297 22.95 21.17 28.42
N GLY A 298 22.48 20.07 28.99
CA GLY A 298 22.85 18.73 28.52
C GLY A 298 22.42 18.49 27.07
N LYS A 299 21.15 18.75 26.75
CA LYS A 299 20.61 18.55 25.39
C LYS A 299 21.16 19.56 24.39
N ALA A 300 21.37 20.80 24.80
CA ALA A 300 21.91 21.83 23.93
C ALA A 300 23.37 21.52 23.54
N ILE A 301 24.21 21.08 24.48
CA ILE A 301 25.59 20.67 24.21
C ILE A 301 25.63 19.45 23.28
N GLU A 302 24.81 18.43 23.53
CA GLU A 302 24.70 17.24 22.67
C GLU A 302 24.27 17.62 21.25
N ALA A 303 23.34 18.56 21.10
CA ALA A 303 22.91 19.06 19.80
C ALA A 303 24.03 19.79 19.05
N VAL A 304 24.85 20.60 19.73
CA VAL A 304 26.02 21.26 19.14
C VAL A 304 27.04 20.23 18.66
N GLN A 305 27.37 19.26 19.51
CA GLN A 305 28.30 18.17 19.19
C GLN A 305 27.80 17.35 17.99
N THR A 306 26.50 17.07 17.93
CA THR A 306 25.88 16.34 16.82
C THR A 306 26.01 17.10 15.51
N ILE A 307 25.71 18.41 15.51
CA ILE A 307 25.90 19.26 14.31
C ILE A 307 27.36 19.31 13.90
N ALA A 308 28.30 19.42 14.85
CA ALA A 308 29.73 19.44 14.55
C ALA A 308 30.20 18.13 13.91
N ASN A 309 29.76 16.98 14.43
CA ASN A 309 30.07 15.66 13.87
C ASN A 309 29.49 15.46 12.47
N LEU A 310 28.32 16.06 12.21
CA LEU A 310 27.63 15.99 10.91
C LEU A 310 27.93 17.21 10.02
N TRP A 311 28.96 18.00 10.32
CA TRP A 311 29.22 19.27 9.63
C TRP A 311 29.34 19.08 8.11
N GLY A 312 30.18 18.16 7.65
CA GLY A 312 30.34 17.85 6.21
C GLY A 312 29.04 17.45 5.52
N PRO A 313 28.31 16.43 6.01
CA PRO A 313 26.98 16.07 5.50
C PRO A 313 25.96 17.21 5.52
N ILE A 314 25.99 18.11 6.52
CA ILE A 314 25.13 19.30 6.55
C ILE A 314 25.55 20.29 5.46
N GLN A 315 26.86 20.57 5.31
CA GLN A 315 27.43 21.44 4.27
C GLN A 315 27.07 21.01 2.86
N ASN A 316 26.97 19.70 2.63
CA ASN A 316 26.62 19.14 1.34
C ASN A 316 25.28 19.66 0.79
N ASN A 317 24.34 20.10 1.66
CA ASN A 317 23.10 20.76 1.24
C ASN A 317 23.33 22.07 0.47
N PHE A 318 24.46 22.74 0.71
CA PHE A 318 24.77 24.06 0.14
C PHE A 318 25.85 23.99 -0.94
N LYS A 319 26.80 23.04 -0.81
CA LYS A 319 27.95 22.92 -1.72
C LYS A 319 27.68 22.06 -2.95
N LEU A 320 26.83 21.03 -2.84
CA LEU A 320 26.64 20.07 -3.92
C LEU A 320 25.72 20.62 -5.02
N ARG A 321 26.32 20.95 -6.16
CA ARG A 321 25.57 21.26 -7.39
C ARG A 321 24.70 20.05 -7.79
N GLY A 322 23.46 20.31 -8.18
CA GLY A 322 22.48 19.30 -8.61
C GLY A 322 21.74 18.59 -7.47
N TYR A 323 22.06 18.85 -6.20
CA TYR A 323 21.24 18.34 -5.10
C TYR A 323 19.91 19.11 -5.01
N LEU A 324 18.79 18.38 -4.98
CA LEU A 324 17.45 18.97 -5.09
C LEU A 324 16.77 19.18 -3.72
N GLY A 325 17.48 18.94 -2.61
CA GLY A 325 16.92 19.02 -1.26
C GLY A 325 16.10 17.78 -0.86
N SER A 326 15.98 17.58 0.46
CA SER A 326 15.19 16.52 1.07
C SER A 326 13.70 16.88 1.13
N ASN A 327 12.82 15.92 0.89
CA ASN A 327 11.39 16.04 1.16
C ASN A 327 10.85 14.80 1.90
N THR A 328 11.72 14.05 2.58
CA THR A 328 11.42 12.74 3.18
C THR A 328 10.42 12.84 4.32
N GLU A 329 10.58 13.81 5.23
CA GLU A 329 9.66 14.00 6.37
C GLU A 329 8.22 14.20 5.87
N ALA A 330 8.01 15.00 4.83
CA ALA A 330 6.69 15.22 4.24
C ALA A 330 6.14 13.94 3.61
N GLN A 331 6.98 13.15 2.93
CA GLN A 331 6.56 11.88 2.31
C GLN A 331 6.15 10.86 3.37
N ILE A 332 7.01 10.61 4.36
CA ILE A 332 6.76 9.59 5.35
C ILE A 332 5.61 9.98 6.28
N SER A 333 5.51 11.26 6.67
CA SER A 333 4.37 11.72 7.47
C SER A 333 3.07 11.66 6.69
N HIS A 334 3.07 11.94 5.38
CA HIS A 334 1.87 11.77 4.54
C HIS A 334 1.45 10.30 4.44
N ILE A 335 2.39 9.39 4.15
CA ILE A 335 2.12 7.94 4.07
C ILE A 335 1.66 7.40 5.43
N ALA A 336 2.40 7.73 6.50
CA ALA A 336 2.06 7.35 7.86
C ALA A 336 0.65 7.82 8.21
N THR A 337 0.32 9.09 7.98
CA THR A 337 -1.00 9.66 8.28
C THR A 337 -2.11 8.96 7.50
N LYS A 338 -1.91 8.82 6.19
CA LYS A 338 -2.91 8.29 5.25
C LYS A 338 -3.26 6.83 5.53
N TYR A 339 -2.27 5.99 5.86
CA TYR A 339 -2.47 4.54 5.95
C TYR A 339 -2.44 4.00 7.39
N PHE A 340 -1.64 4.62 8.27
CA PHE A 340 -1.27 4.05 9.56
C PHE A 340 -1.73 4.87 10.79
N ALA A 341 -1.67 6.20 10.73
CA ALA A 341 -1.86 7.07 11.90
C ALA A 341 -3.29 7.57 12.10
N ALA A 342 -4.16 7.50 11.07
CA ALA A 342 -5.52 8.05 11.15
C ALA A 342 -6.37 7.53 12.33
N ARG A 343 -6.00 6.40 12.97
CA ARG A 343 -6.58 5.88 14.23
C ARG A 343 -5.52 5.04 14.96
N PRO A 344 -5.47 4.98 16.30
CA PRO A 344 -4.55 4.09 17.02
C PRO A 344 -4.85 2.63 16.63
N LYS A 345 -4.03 2.09 15.74
CA LYS A 345 -4.13 0.73 15.22
C LYS A 345 -2.96 -0.06 15.73
N GLY A 346 -3.25 -1.08 16.50
CA GLY A 346 -2.30 -2.15 16.71
C GLY A 346 -2.31 -3.04 15.48
N PHE A 347 -1.32 -2.88 14.59
CA PHE A 347 -1.17 -3.83 13.50
C PHE A 347 -0.43 -5.08 13.97
N SER A 348 -0.83 -6.25 13.44
CA SER A 348 -0.07 -7.49 13.63
C SER A 348 1.27 -7.40 12.92
N GLN A 349 2.35 -7.73 13.64
CA GLN A 349 3.70 -7.71 13.09
C GLN A 349 3.85 -8.63 11.88
N ARG A 350 3.18 -9.78 11.93
CA ARG A 350 3.23 -10.79 10.85
C ARG A 350 2.61 -10.29 9.54
N ARG A 351 1.60 -9.41 9.64
CA ARG A 351 0.86 -8.91 8.48
C ARG A 351 1.36 -7.56 7.97
N MET A 352 2.17 -6.85 8.76
CA MET A 352 2.67 -5.52 8.43
C MET A 352 3.38 -5.48 7.07
N ASN A 353 4.22 -6.46 6.76
CA ASN A 353 4.92 -6.51 5.48
C ASN A 353 3.97 -6.54 4.28
N ALA A 354 2.91 -7.34 4.35
CA ALA A 354 1.92 -7.38 3.28
C ALA A 354 1.21 -6.03 3.15
N TYR A 355 0.84 -5.39 4.26
CA TYR A 355 0.19 -4.08 4.22
C TYR A 355 1.11 -2.99 3.66
N LEU A 356 2.37 -2.96 4.08
CA LEU A 356 3.37 -2.03 3.53
C LEU A 356 3.56 -2.23 2.03
N ARG A 357 3.60 -3.48 1.54
CA ARG A 357 3.63 -3.76 0.10
C ARG A 357 2.41 -3.23 -0.65
N VAL A 358 1.21 -3.37 -0.10
CA VAL A 358 0.01 -2.76 -0.71
C VAL A 358 0.14 -1.24 -0.77
N VAL A 359 0.63 -0.61 0.31
CA VAL A 359 0.87 0.85 0.33
C VAL A 359 1.92 1.25 -0.68
N GLU A 360 3.01 0.49 -0.79
CA GLU A 360 4.08 0.70 -1.75
C GLU A 360 3.55 0.66 -3.19
N TYR A 361 2.72 -0.34 -3.53
CA TYR A 361 2.05 -0.40 -4.83
C TYR A 361 1.23 0.88 -5.09
N LYS A 362 0.46 1.35 -4.10
CA LYS A 362 -0.35 2.57 -4.28
C LYS A 362 0.49 3.83 -4.44
N VAL A 363 1.54 4.00 -3.63
CA VAL A 363 2.40 5.20 -3.66
C VAL A 363 3.21 5.29 -4.96
N ASN A 364 3.49 4.14 -5.57
CA ASN A 364 4.14 4.01 -6.87
C ASN A 364 3.15 3.99 -8.06
N GLY A 365 1.85 4.22 -7.82
CA GLY A 365 0.86 4.41 -8.88
C GLY A 365 0.38 3.13 -9.57
N TRP A 366 0.60 1.96 -8.98
CA TRP A 366 0.15 0.70 -9.57
C TRP A 366 -1.37 0.56 -9.51
N SER A 367 -1.95 0.10 -10.60
CA SER A 367 -3.35 -0.32 -10.65
C SER A 367 -3.52 -1.74 -10.08
N TYR A 368 -4.73 -2.06 -9.62
CA TYR A 368 -5.07 -3.42 -9.20
C TYR A 368 -4.88 -4.44 -10.33
N GLU A 369 -5.18 -4.04 -11.58
CA GLU A 369 -4.98 -4.86 -12.78
C GLU A 369 -3.51 -5.30 -12.92
N GLN A 370 -2.58 -4.36 -12.79
CA GLN A 370 -1.16 -4.67 -12.86
C GLN A 370 -0.70 -5.60 -11.72
N ILE A 371 -1.38 -5.55 -10.57
CA ILE A 371 -1.05 -6.38 -9.40
C ILE A 371 -1.64 -7.79 -9.53
N LYS A 372 -2.85 -7.93 -10.10
CA LYS A 372 -3.54 -9.22 -10.20
C LYS A 372 -2.84 -10.19 -11.16
N ASP A 373 -2.27 -9.69 -12.26
CA ASP A 373 -1.64 -10.52 -13.29
C ASP A 373 -0.37 -11.21 -12.79
N ALA A 374 0.30 -10.60 -11.81
CA ALA A 374 1.41 -11.23 -11.09
C ALA A 374 0.96 -12.39 -10.17
N GLN A 375 -0.32 -12.42 -9.74
CA GLN A 375 -0.89 -13.49 -8.91
C GLN A 375 -1.24 -14.74 -9.73
N ILE A 376 -1.61 -14.57 -11.00
CA ILE A 376 -2.08 -15.67 -11.87
C ILE A 376 -0.91 -16.57 -12.33
N LYS A 377 0.29 -16.01 -12.52
CA LYS A 377 1.51 -16.78 -12.88
C LYS A 377 1.99 -17.77 -11.79
N LYS A 378 1.38 -17.79 -10.60
CA LYS A 378 1.76 -18.66 -9.47
C LYS A 378 0.79 -19.83 -9.19
N LYS A 379 -0.26 -20.08 -9.98
CA LYS A 379 -1.10 -21.29 -9.82
C LYS A 379 -0.58 -22.37 -10.77
N SER A 380 -0.14 -23.55 -10.32
CA SER A 380 -0.86 -24.47 -9.43
C SER A 380 0.07 -25.47 -8.71
N GLU A 381 0.30 -25.28 -7.42
CA GLU A 381 0.55 -26.38 -6.48
C GLU A 381 -0.46 -26.27 -5.34
N CYS A 382 -1.72 -26.60 -5.64
CA CYS A 382 -2.68 -26.95 -4.59
C CYS A 382 -2.83 -28.46 -4.62
N ARG A 383 -2.04 -29.16 -3.80
CA ARG A 383 -2.35 -30.53 -3.39
C ARG A 383 -3.74 -30.50 -2.74
N PHE A 384 -4.69 -31.18 -3.36
CA PHE A 384 -5.95 -31.54 -2.72
C PHE A 384 -5.63 -32.57 -1.62
N GLU A 385 -5.58 -32.13 -0.36
CA GLU A 385 -5.85 -33.05 0.74
C GLU A 385 -7.36 -33.09 0.95
N SER A 386 -7.91 -34.29 0.84
CA SER A 386 -9.31 -34.60 1.13
C SER A 386 -9.65 -34.12 2.54
N ILE A 387 -10.52 -33.11 2.63
CA ILE A 387 -11.12 -32.71 3.90
C ILE A 387 -12.12 -33.80 4.28
N SER A 388 -11.66 -34.79 5.06
CA SER A 388 -12.55 -35.55 5.92
C SER A 388 -13.07 -34.60 7.02
N GLU A 389 -14.40 -34.53 7.08
CA GLU A 389 -15.24 -34.12 8.21
C GLU A 389 -14.58 -33.26 9.30
N ARG A 390 -14.66 -31.94 9.12
CA ARG A 390 -14.72 -31.01 10.25
C ARG A 390 -16.10 -30.37 10.28
N GLU A 391 -16.93 -30.87 11.17
CA GLU A 391 -18.21 -30.27 11.54
C GLU A 391 -18.02 -28.79 11.85
N ARG A 392 -18.66 -27.92 11.06
CA ARG A 392 -18.77 -26.50 11.38
C ARG A 392 -20.02 -26.30 12.22
N LYS A 393 -19.84 -25.98 13.51
CA LYS A 393 -20.93 -25.49 14.35
C LYS A 393 -21.47 -24.15 13.78
N PRO A 394 -22.79 -23.95 13.71
CA PRO A 394 -23.38 -22.72 13.19
C PRO A 394 -23.10 -21.54 14.13
N VAL A 395 -22.72 -20.39 13.56
CA VAL A 395 -22.61 -19.12 14.27
C VAL A 395 -23.95 -18.40 14.17
N PRO A 396 -24.56 -17.92 15.27
CA PRO A 396 -25.86 -17.25 15.22
C PRO A 396 -25.75 -15.89 14.53
N GLY A 397 -26.65 -15.64 13.59
CA GLY A 397 -26.73 -14.40 12.84
C GLY A 397 -27.18 -13.23 13.70
N ARG A 398 -26.49 -12.09 13.60
CA ARG A 398 -27.00 -10.78 14.00
C ARG A 398 -27.42 -10.03 12.74
N SER A 399 -28.69 -9.68 12.65
CA SER A 399 -29.22 -8.69 11.72
C SER A 399 -28.63 -7.32 12.06
N SER A 400 -28.32 -6.54 11.04
CA SER A 400 -28.07 -5.09 11.19
C SER A 400 -28.73 -4.38 10.01
N PRO A 401 -29.47 -3.29 10.25
CA PRO A 401 -30.18 -2.56 9.21
C PRO A 401 -29.18 -1.75 8.38
N GLY A 402 -29.13 -1.99 7.07
CA GLY A 402 -28.20 -1.33 6.15
C GLY A 402 -28.81 -0.06 5.56
N ASN A 403 -28.16 1.09 5.77
CA ASN A 403 -28.46 2.33 5.05
C ASN A 403 -27.82 2.29 3.67
N ALA A 404 -28.65 2.48 2.65
CA ALA A 404 -28.28 2.63 1.26
C ALA A 404 -27.81 4.06 0.98
N ASN A 405 -26.62 4.18 0.38
CA ASN A 405 -26.20 5.27 -0.50
C ASN A 405 -24.78 5.00 -1.00
N ASN A 406 -24.63 4.69 -2.29
CA ASN A 406 -23.53 5.06 -3.20
C ASN A 406 -23.39 4.08 -4.39
N ILE A 407 -23.98 4.43 -5.55
CA ILE A 407 -23.91 3.68 -6.82
C ILE A 407 -23.29 4.55 -7.91
N PRO A 408 -22.18 4.09 -8.53
CA PRO A 408 -21.95 4.28 -9.97
C PRO A 408 -21.56 2.96 -10.66
N THR A 409 -22.46 2.40 -11.46
CA THR A 409 -22.37 1.02 -11.98
C THR A 409 -21.81 0.85 -13.40
N MET A 410 -21.49 1.90 -14.16
CA MET A 410 -21.39 1.76 -15.64
C MET A 410 -20.03 2.02 -16.30
N ASN A 411 -18.96 2.39 -15.56
CA ASN A 411 -17.70 2.81 -16.17
C ASN A 411 -16.46 2.02 -15.68
N SER A 412 -16.28 0.75 -16.07
CA SER A 412 -14.94 0.12 -16.13
C SER A 412 -14.87 -1.13 -17.05
N SER A 413 -13.65 -1.66 -17.19
CA SER A 413 -13.07 -2.45 -18.29
C SER A 413 -13.63 -3.89 -18.51
N LYS A 414 -13.24 -4.50 -19.64
CA LYS A 414 -13.82 -5.71 -20.25
C LYS A 414 -13.70 -6.97 -19.34
N THR A 415 -14.84 -7.48 -18.87
CA THR A 415 -14.97 -8.81 -18.20
C THR A 415 -16.12 -9.61 -18.83
N GLY A 416 -16.09 -10.95 -18.72
CA GLY A 416 -17.18 -11.84 -19.19
C GLY A 416 -18.55 -11.49 -18.60
N PHE A 417 -18.57 -10.97 -17.38
CA PHE A 417 -19.75 -10.42 -16.71
C PHE A 417 -20.43 -9.29 -17.50
N LYS A 418 -19.66 -8.38 -18.12
CA LYS A 418 -20.20 -7.30 -18.98
C LYS A 418 -20.76 -7.83 -20.30
N GLN A 419 -20.18 -8.91 -20.83
CA GLN A 419 -20.67 -9.51 -22.08
C GLN A 419 -22.03 -10.17 -21.89
N VAL A 420 -22.24 -10.84 -20.75
CA VAL A 420 -23.53 -11.41 -20.37
C VAL A 420 -24.56 -10.30 -20.10
N LEU A 421 -24.20 -9.26 -19.33
CA LEU A 421 -25.08 -8.11 -19.09
C LEU A 421 -25.47 -7.34 -20.36
N LYS A 422 -24.56 -7.20 -21.34
CA LYS A 422 -24.85 -6.59 -22.64
C LYS A 422 -25.79 -7.42 -23.51
N ARG A 423 -25.85 -8.73 -23.32
CA ARG A 423 -26.77 -9.63 -24.05
C ARG A 423 -28.18 -9.61 -23.45
N LEU A 424 -28.29 -9.34 -22.14
CA LEU A 424 -29.57 -9.26 -21.41
C LEU A 424 -30.27 -7.89 -21.50
N THR A 425 -29.58 -6.86 -22.01
CA THR A 425 -30.10 -5.48 -22.14
C THR A 425 -30.48 -5.11 -23.58
N ARG A 426 -30.65 -6.10 -24.46
CA ARG A 426 -31.18 -5.94 -25.81
C ARG A 426 -32.58 -6.53 -25.92
#